data_AF-A0A8E1R062-F1
#
_entry.id   AF-A0A8E1R062-F1
#
_cell.length_a   1.000
_cell.length_b   1.000
_cell.length_c   1.000
_cell.angle_alpha   90.00
_cell.angle_beta   90.00
_cell.angle_gamma   90.00
#
_symmetry.space_group_name_H-M   'P 1'
#
loop_
_entity.id
_entity.type
_entity.pdbx_description
1 polymer ?
#
loop_
_entity_poly.entity_id
_entity_poly.type
_entity_poly.pdbx_seq_one_letter_code
_entity_poly.pdbx_strand_id
1 'polypeptide(L)'
;MKKFYNRNFAYGAAALLIGAVSFTACSSEDELSNTNPTYDGESVKTQFAINIPAAAKTRMTGEYTQQDGNFLGMKDIKLIPFASMPASGTESNLGSVITLGNISDNLSATSNAKVYNDVAIPVGTGAVILYGQANKEAGTNFDKGAVTMPSDYSVLSNIKFSPVNITTNETDAKATALAAWMTSVANAEGWDAAGEGTLKDLRDEFLKTTVGSSNSVLCLMQYLYNALAKEDGAEATAIKAAIKAGNGVVESDGKLSYGEGSSLAGYPENINLPDGAAQVVWNSTKFDVVAASGNTGINVASLDSYVYPAALCYYVNSNVKTADTEVDMDAASDWTAIVGSMTGSSVAPTTRSIAIEQPINYGVGRLSTQVKFGAQRVPDSKDDGHNSSVVEIPGEGFKITGILIGGQGEVGWNYIPTATGSKTIYDKSMTEGMCAKYSSDFTGAITNYTLAFETESNKDVNVAIELVNGDKDFYGKDGMIIPAGGKFYLVGQLKSSAATETGEKIFKQDYNTIAKFNITNLKSAYNGLPDLRTPSLQLGMSVDLNWEEGHTFDVDIQ
;
A
#
# COMPACT_ATOMS: atom_id res chain seq x y z
N MET A 1 67.12 41.58 34.97
CA MET A 1 67.25 41.33 33.53
C MET A 1 67.95 39.99 33.31
N LYS A 2 67.19 38.95 32.96
CA LYS A 2 67.60 37.73 32.25
C LYS A 2 66.35 36.84 32.07
N LYS A 3 66.09 36.44 30.83
CA LYS A 3 65.09 35.43 30.41
C LYS A 3 65.48 34.05 30.95
N PHE A 4 64.49 33.17 31.22
CA PHE A 4 64.52 31.73 30.91
C PHE A 4 63.10 31.12 31.02
N TYR A 5 62.87 30.09 30.20
CA TYR A 5 61.62 29.38 29.85
C TYR A 5 61.00 28.49 30.95
N ASN A 6 59.65 28.37 30.98
CA ASN A 6 58.81 27.15 30.80
C ASN A 6 57.48 27.11 31.62
N ARG A 7 56.48 26.47 30.99
CA ARG A 7 55.21 25.84 31.48
C ARG A 7 53.94 26.70 31.61
N ASN A 8 52.93 26.30 30.81
CA ASN A 8 51.50 26.04 31.14
C ASN A 8 50.80 25.71 29.79
N PHE A 9 50.73 24.46 29.30
CA PHE A 9 49.72 23.43 29.61
C PHE A 9 48.41 23.98 30.21
N ALA A 10 47.50 24.45 29.36
CA ALA A 10 46.04 24.52 29.61
C ALA A 10 45.30 25.14 28.40
N TYR A 11 44.96 24.34 27.38
CA TYR A 11 43.82 24.58 26.47
C TYR A 11 43.32 23.26 25.87
N GLY A 12 43.13 22.25 26.74
CA GLY A 12 42.50 20.98 26.39
C GLY A 12 41.50 20.62 27.47
N ALA A 13 40.26 21.10 27.31
CA ALA A 13 39.05 20.67 28.04
C ALA A 13 37.81 21.42 27.50
N ALA A 14 37.38 21.08 26.28
CA ALA A 14 36.01 21.32 25.80
C ALA A 14 35.69 20.33 24.67
N ALA A 15 35.95 19.04 24.93
CA ALA A 15 35.47 17.92 24.12
C ALA A 15 34.67 17.03 25.05
N LEU A 16 33.34 17.12 24.97
CA LEU A 16 32.32 16.13 25.35
C LEU A 16 30.98 16.84 25.57
N LEU A 17 30.18 16.94 24.52
CA LEU A 17 28.73 16.76 24.63
C LEU A 17 28.23 16.12 23.33
N ILE A 18 27.98 14.83 23.42
CA ILE A 18 27.24 14.04 22.45
C ILE A 18 25.80 14.57 22.46
N GLY A 19 25.35 15.11 21.33
CA GLY A 19 23.99 15.58 21.14
C GLY A 19 23.82 16.04 19.70
N ALA A 20 22.94 15.37 18.96
CA ALA A 20 22.60 15.70 17.59
C ALA A 20 22.26 17.19 17.44
N VAL A 21 23.21 17.99 16.95
CA VAL A 21 22.92 19.36 16.49
C VAL A 21 22.60 19.24 15.01
N SER A 22 21.32 19.01 14.72
CA SER A 22 20.75 19.05 13.37
C SER A 22 20.80 20.49 12.85
N PHE A 23 21.91 20.87 12.21
CA PHE A 23 21.95 22.06 11.36
C PHE A 23 20.99 21.83 10.18
N THR A 24 19.84 22.49 10.23
CA THR A 24 18.93 22.58 9.08
C THR A 24 19.58 23.52 8.07
N ALA A 25 19.89 23.04 6.87
CA ALA A 25 20.45 23.88 5.81
C ALA A 25 19.38 24.88 5.34
N CYS A 26 19.54 26.15 5.73
CA CYS A 26 18.75 27.25 5.19
C CYS A 26 19.28 27.60 3.80
N SER A 27 18.40 27.66 2.81
CA SER A 27 18.66 28.36 1.55
C SER A 27 18.67 29.86 1.83
N SER A 28 19.74 30.40 2.42
CA SER A 28 19.92 31.85 2.55
C SER A 28 20.88 32.35 1.48
N GLU A 29 20.42 33.27 0.66
CA GLU A 29 21.22 34.16 -0.18
C GLU A 29 21.93 35.15 0.75
N ASP A 30 23.14 34.84 1.23
CA ASP A 30 23.97 35.87 1.89
C ASP A 30 25.47 35.63 1.66
N GLU A 31 26.19 36.71 1.35
CA GLU A 31 27.57 36.73 0.86
C GLU A 31 28.58 36.06 1.83
N LEU A 32 29.44 35.22 1.25
CA LEU A 32 30.45 34.38 1.91
C LEU A 32 31.58 35.17 2.60
N SER A 33 31.92 34.75 3.82
CA SER A 33 33.34 34.58 4.21
C SER A 33 33.64 33.08 4.27
N ASN A 34 34.16 32.56 3.15
CA ASN A 34 34.35 31.14 2.87
C ASN A 34 35.61 30.60 3.58
N THR A 35 35.45 29.90 4.72
CA THR A 35 36.54 29.11 5.30
C THR A 35 36.30 27.62 5.02
N ASN A 36 36.80 27.16 3.86
CA ASN A 36 37.05 25.74 3.58
C ASN A 36 38.53 25.42 3.82
N PRO A 37 38.87 24.28 4.49
CA PRO A 37 37.95 23.35 5.15
C PRO A 37 37.29 23.97 6.40
N THR A 38 36.22 23.36 6.90
CA THR A 38 35.56 23.77 8.14
C THR A 38 36.52 23.67 9.33
N TYR A 39 36.17 24.31 10.46
CA TYR A 39 37.02 24.36 11.65
C TYR A 39 37.36 22.98 12.26
N ASP A 40 36.61 21.93 11.91
CA ASP A 40 36.88 20.54 12.28
C ASP A 40 37.98 19.88 11.43
N GLY A 41 38.34 20.44 10.27
CA GLY A 41 39.31 19.87 9.33
C GLY A 41 38.85 18.58 8.62
N GLU A 42 37.64 18.10 8.91
CA GLU A 42 37.12 16.80 8.48
C GLU A 42 35.98 16.93 7.44
N SER A 43 35.40 18.12 7.28
CA SER A 43 34.38 18.40 6.26
C SER A 43 34.66 19.70 5.47
N VAL A 44 33.92 19.89 4.38
CA VAL A 44 33.92 21.13 3.57
C VAL A 44 32.50 21.62 3.37
N LYS A 45 32.29 22.95 3.42
CA LYS A 45 31.02 23.57 3.03
C LYS A 45 31.06 23.88 1.54
N THR A 46 30.11 23.34 0.80
CA THR A 46 30.12 23.43 -0.66
C THR A 46 28.71 23.47 -1.20
N GLN A 47 28.58 23.86 -2.47
CA GLN A 47 27.37 23.63 -3.23
C GLN A 47 27.22 22.13 -3.50
N PHE A 48 26.00 21.63 -3.35
CA PHE A 48 25.60 20.25 -3.58
C PHE A 48 24.32 20.23 -4.40
N ALA A 49 24.35 19.58 -5.58
CA ALA A 49 23.17 19.50 -6.42
C ALA A 49 22.68 18.07 -6.61
N ILE A 50 21.36 17.96 -6.70
CA ILE A 50 20.66 16.70 -6.97
C ILE A 50 19.80 16.87 -8.20
N ASN A 51 19.88 15.91 -9.13
CA ASN A 51 18.95 15.82 -10.24
C ASN A 51 17.67 15.11 -9.82
N ILE A 52 16.56 15.79 -10.01
CA ILE A 52 15.22 15.23 -9.91
C ILE A 52 14.78 15.06 -11.37
N PRO A 53 14.83 13.84 -11.93
CA PRO A 53 14.36 13.64 -13.28
C PRO A 53 12.91 14.15 -13.37
N ALA A 54 12.56 14.77 -14.50
CA ALA A 54 11.19 15.15 -14.81
C ALA A 54 10.28 13.97 -14.46
N ALA A 55 9.35 14.18 -13.52
CA ALA A 55 8.75 13.09 -12.74
C ALA A 55 8.26 11.95 -13.65
N ALA A 56 8.86 10.77 -13.51
CA ALA A 56 8.43 9.61 -14.25
C ALA A 56 7.02 9.20 -13.76
N LYS A 57 6.10 9.08 -14.72
CA LYS A 57 4.65 8.93 -14.52
C LYS A 57 4.32 7.70 -13.66
N THR A 58 4.14 7.86 -12.35
CA THR A 58 3.87 6.73 -11.44
C THR A 58 2.88 7.05 -10.29
N ARG A 59 1.56 6.81 -10.51
CA ARG A 59 0.54 6.12 -9.60
C ARG A 59 -0.86 6.78 -9.41
N MET A 60 -1.53 6.68 -8.22
CA MET A 60 -2.99 6.79 -7.87
C MET A 60 -3.69 8.12 -7.64
N THR A 61 -4.95 8.18 -8.16
CA THR A 61 -5.67 9.36 -8.70
C THR A 61 -4.68 10.34 -9.33
N GLY A 62 -4.88 10.80 -10.56
CA GLY A 62 -3.80 11.45 -11.33
C GLY A 62 -2.93 12.47 -10.56
N GLU A 63 -3.52 13.16 -9.57
CA GLU A 63 -2.90 14.14 -8.67
C GLU A 63 -1.75 13.62 -7.76
N TYR A 64 -1.92 12.57 -6.94
CA TYR A 64 -0.99 12.31 -5.81
C TYR A 64 0.25 11.50 -6.15
N THR A 65 0.48 11.31 -7.43
CA THR A 65 1.35 10.26 -7.94
C THR A 65 1.98 10.64 -9.27
N GLN A 66 1.99 11.93 -9.56
CA GLN A 66 2.81 12.48 -10.62
C GLN A 66 2.48 11.87 -11.99
N GLN A 67 1.26 11.34 -12.18
CA GLN A 67 0.84 10.75 -13.45
C GLN A 67 0.92 11.77 -14.59
N ASP A 68 0.65 13.03 -14.27
CA ASP A 68 0.75 14.17 -15.19
C ASP A 68 2.19 14.72 -15.31
N GLY A 69 3.17 14.07 -14.67
CA GLY A 69 4.58 14.49 -14.64
C GLY A 69 4.88 15.59 -13.62
N ASN A 70 3.94 15.86 -12.69
CA ASN A 70 4.10 16.94 -11.72
C ASN A 70 4.91 16.49 -10.50
N PHE A 71 5.99 17.21 -10.20
CA PHE A 71 6.78 16.97 -9.00
C PHE A 71 5.97 17.30 -7.72
N LEU A 72 5.92 16.42 -6.72
CA LEU A 72 5.12 16.60 -5.49
C LEU A 72 5.93 17.13 -4.31
N GLY A 73 7.14 17.58 -4.60
CA GLY A 73 8.11 17.92 -3.57
C GLY A 73 8.75 16.68 -2.95
N MET A 74 9.75 16.96 -2.13
CA MET A 74 10.47 15.96 -1.35
C MET A 74 10.74 16.51 0.05
N LYS A 75 10.47 15.68 1.06
CA LYS A 75 10.66 15.98 2.48
C LYS A 75 11.47 14.89 3.16
N ASP A 76 11.92 15.21 4.37
CA ASP A 76 12.71 14.31 5.23
C ASP A 76 13.97 13.79 4.53
N ILE A 77 14.61 14.67 3.76
CA ILE A 77 15.70 14.31 2.87
C ILE A 77 16.94 13.99 3.69
N LYS A 78 17.41 12.74 3.58
CA LYS A 78 18.64 12.26 4.22
C LYS A 78 19.68 11.99 3.15
N LEU A 79 20.83 12.62 3.28
CA LEU A 79 22.03 12.37 2.47
C LEU A 79 23.08 11.67 3.34
N ILE A 80 23.56 10.52 2.88
CA ILE A 80 24.44 9.64 3.63
C ILE A 80 25.73 9.44 2.85
N PRO A 81 26.86 10.02 3.29
CA PRO A 81 28.14 9.95 2.60
C PRO A 81 28.89 8.65 2.88
N PHE A 82 29.53 8.12 1.84
CA PHE A 82 30.41 6.95 1.86
C PHE A 82 31.71 7.24 1.13
N ALA A 83 32.79 6.55 1.52
CA ALA A 83 34.09 6.65 0.85
C ALA A 83 34.03 6.15 -0.61
N SER A 84 33.20 5.14 -0.86
CA SER A 84 32.98 4.52 -2.17
C SER A 84 31.54 4.01 -2.27
N MET A 85 31.09 3.69 -3.48
CA MET A 85 29.75 3.13 -3.72
C MET A 85 29.49 1.91 -2.84
N PRO A 86 28.44 1.92 -2.01
CA PRO A 86 28.05 0.75 -1.24
C PRO A 86 27.47 -0.35 -2.13
N ALA A 87 27.81 -1.61 -1.83
CA ALA A 87 27.42 -2.76 -2.66
C ALA A 87 26.90 -3.97 -1.85
N SER A 88 27.28 -4.11 -0.58
CA SER A 88 27.07 -5.32 0.22
C SER A 88 26.07 -5.17 1.37
N GLY A 89 25.69 -3.94 1.73
CA GLY A 89 24.75 -3.62 2.80
C GLY A 89 25.32 -3.70 4.21
N THR A 90 26.64 -3.79 4.37
CA THR A 90 27.33 -3.78 5.68
C THR A 90 28.22 -2.55 5.88
N GLU A 91 28.29 -1.70 4.86
CA GLU A 91 29.11 -0.50 4.84
C GLU A 91 28.62 0.52 5.88
N SER A 92 29.57 1.12 6.60
CA SER A 92 29.33 2.26 7.48
C SER A 92 29.46 3.56 6.70
N ASN A 93 28.64 4.55 7.07
CA ASN A 93 28.79 5.90 6.52
C ASN A 93 30.08 6.57 7.04
N LEU A 94 30.43 7.73 6.46
CA LEU A 94 31.54 8.57 6.92
C LEU A 94 31.18 9.40 8.18
N GLY A 95 30.53 8.75 9.15
CA GLY A 95 30.23 9.32 10.48
C GLY A 95 29.19 10.44 10.49
N SER A 96 28.50 10.70 9.39
CA SER A 96 27.51 11.79 9.28
C SER A 96 26.26 11.36 8.54
N VAL A 97 25.12 11.91 8.96
CA VAL A 97 23.83 11.81 8.27
C VAL A 97 23.34 13.23 8.10
N ILE A 98 23.29 13.69 6.85
CA ILE A 98 23.02 15.08 6.53
C ILE A 98 21.53 15.20 6.24
N THR A 99 20.85 16.11 6.95
CA THR A 99 19.45 16.41 6.68
C THR A 99 19.37 17.65 5.79
N LEU A 100 18.83 17.49 4.59
CA LEU A 100 18.67 18.58 3.63
C LEU A 100 17.31 19.26 3.80
N GLY A 101 17.23 20.53 3.40
CA GLY A 101 15.97 21.27 3.37
C GLY A 101 14.98 20.66 2.37
N ASN A 102 13.69 20.79 2.65
CA ASN A 102 12.62 20.27 1.79
C ASN A 102 12.68 20.89 0.38
N ILE A 103 12.22 20.13 -0.61
CA ILE A 103 12.03 20.58 -1.99
C ILE A 103 10.54 20.77 -2.20
N SER A 104 10.14 21.94 -2.68
CA SER A 104 8.75 22.23 -3.06
C SER A 104 8.33 21.44 -4.30
N ASP A 105 7.02 21.33 -4.51
CA ASP A 105 6.38 20.79 -5.70
C ASP A 105 6.70 21.57 -6.99
N ASN A 106 6.98 22.87 -6.87
CA ASN A 106 7.45 23.69 -7.98
C ASN A 106 8.97 23.61 -8.15
N LEU A 107 9.47 22.61 -8.88
CA LEU A 107 10.74 22.76 -9.59
C LEU A 107 10.52 23.76 -10.73
N SER A 108 11.48 24.66 -10.96
CA SER A 108 11.32 25.66 -12.02
C SER A 108 11.20 24.94 -13.37
N ALA A 109 10.38 25.46 -14.28
CA ALA A 109 10.15 24.87 -15.62
C ALA A 109 11.43 24.75 -16.49
N THR A 110 12.57 25.26 -15.99
CA THR A 110 13.85 25.35 -16.68
C THR A 110 14.97 24.54 -16.01
N SER A 111 14.77 23.98 -14.80
CA SER A 111 15.80 23.21 -14.10
C SER A 111 15.23 21.91 -13.51
N ASN A 112 15.88 20.80 -13.86
CA ASN A 112 15.64 19.48 -13.27
C ASN A 112 16.52 19.25 -12.03
N ALA A 113 17.31 20.25 -11.60
CA ALA A 113 18.23 20.13 -10.49
C ALA A 113 17.81 21.00 -9.31
N LYS A 114 18.02 20.48 -8.10
CA LYS A 114 17.97 21.27 -6.86
C LYS A 114 19.38 21.46 -6.34
N VAL A 115 19.81 22.72 -6.24
CA VAL A 115 21.06 23.12 -5.61
C VAL A 115 20.83 23.47 -4.14
N TYR A 116 21.70 22.95 -3.29
CA TYR A 116 21.85 23.31 -1.89
C TYR A 116 23.20 23.99 -1.69
N ASN A 117 23.21 25.10 -0.96
CA ASN A 117 24.42 25.84 -0.61
C ASN A 117 24.83 25.54 0.83
N ASP A 118 26.12 25.71 1.14
CA ASP A 118 26.69 25.56 2.48
C ASP A 118 26.43 24.21 3.17
N VAL A 119 26.35 23.13 2.38
CA VAL A 119 26.22 21.78 2.92
C VAL A 119 27.59 21.28 3.35
N ALA A 120 27.73 20.93 4.62
CA ALA A 120 28.94 20.33 5.16
C ALA A 120 29.01 18.85 4.77
N ILE A 121 29.93 18.50 3.86
CA ILE A 121 30.14 17.14 3.37
C ILE A 121 31.52 16.64 3.84
N PRO A 122 31.64 15.43 4.43
CA PRO A 122 32.93 14.90 4.87
C PRO A 122 33.94 14.79 3.73
N VAL A 123 35.20 15.14 4.01
CA VAL A 123 36.33 14.89 3.11
C VAL A 123 36.48 13.37 2.92
N GLY A 124 36.76 12.95 1.68
CA GLY A 124 36.85 11.55 1.28
C GLY A 124 35.53 10.94 0.82
N THR A 125 34.41 11.68 0.86
CA THR A 125 33.13 11.23 0.29
C THR A 125 33.27 10.99 -1.22
N GLY A 126 33.17 9.74 -1.66
CA GLY A 126 33.20 9.34 -3.08
C GLY A 126 31.85 8.86 -3.60
N ALA A 127 30.92 8.54 -2.71
CA ALA A 127 29.56 8.16 -3.04
C ALA A 127 28.57 8.62 -1.96
N VAL A 128 27.30 8.69 -2.33
CA VAL A 128 26.21 9.06 -1.43
C VAL A 128 25.01 8.15 -1.67
N ILE A 129 24.25 7.92 -0.59
CA ILE A 129 22.87 7.48 -0.69
C ILE A 129 21.96 8.62 -0.26
N LEU A 130 20.90 8.85 -1.02
CA LEU A 130 19.86 9.81 -0.65
C LEU A 130 18.52 9.10 -0.50
N TYR A 131 17.81 9.46 0.58
CA TYR A 131 16.42 9.10 0.81
C TYR A 131 15.56 10.34 0.94
N GLY A 132 14.31 10.25 0.50
CA GLY A 132 13.28 11.24 0.77
C GLY A 132 11.89 10.64 0.61
N GLN A 133 10.87 11.40 0.99
CA GLN A 133 9.47 11.02 0.74
C GLN A 133 8.68 12.20 0.18
N ALA A 134 7.60 11.94 -0.54
CA ALA A 134 6.71 12.99 -1.04
C ALA A 134 6.02 13.77 0.08
N ASN A 135 5.56 14.99 -0.22
CA ASN A 135 4.92 15.85 0.77
C ASN A 135 3.56 15.30 1.26
N LYS A 136 3.43 15.12 2.59
CA LYS A 136 2.22 14.61 3.26
C LYS A 136 1.27 15.66 3.85
N GLU A 137 1.49 16.97 3.64
CA GLU A 137 0.81 18.04 4.40
C GLU A 137 -0.74 18.13 4.28
N ALA A 138 -1.35 17.40 3.36
CA ALA A 138 -2.80 17.21 3.29
C ALA A 138 -3.11 15.75 2.92
N GLY A 139 -4.10 15.10 3.52
CA GLY A 139 -4.54 13.73 3.17
C GLY A 139 -4.24 12.66 4.22
N THR A 140 -4.83 11.48 4.04
CA THR A 140 -4.68 10.32 4.95
C THR A 140 -3.60 9.36 4.48
N ASN A 141 -3.23 8.39 5.33
CA ASN A 141 -2.34 7.29 4.93
C ASN A 141 -2.93 6.41 3.82
N PHE A 142 -4.25 6.40 3.62
CA PHE A 142 -4.84 5.71 2.48
C PHE A 142 -4.59 6.48 1.18
N ASP A 143 -4.65 7.82 1.23
CA ASP A 143 -4.49 8.67 0.04
C ASP A 143 -3.03 8.77 -0.41
N LYS A 144 -2.10 8.86 0.56
CA LYS A 144 -0.68 9.14 0.29
C LYS A 144 0.27 7.99 0.59
N GLY A 145 -0.27 6.87 1.06
CA GLY A 145 0.50 5.76 1.57
C GLY A 145 1.28 6.10 2.84
N ALA A 146 1.90 5.06 3.41
CA ALA A 146 2.70 5.16 4.60
C ALA A 146 3.94 4.26 4.53
N VAL A 147 4.98 4.68 5.22
CA VAL A 147 6.24 3.95 5.38
C VAL A 147 6.80 4.26 6.75
N THR A 148 7.29 3.23 7.44
CA THR A 148 8.12 3.40 8.64
C THR A 148 9.54 3.70 8.18
N MET A 149 10.04 4.88 8.51
CA MET A 149 11.40 5.30 8.18
C MET A 149 12.41 4.72 9.17
N PRO A 150 13.65 4.42 8.73
CA PRO A 150 14.74 4.02 9.61
C PRO A 150 15.03 5.09 10.67
N SER A 151 15.40 4.64 11.87
CA SER A 151 15.87 5.50 12.97
C SER A 151 17.40 5.62 13.03
N ASP A 152 18.12 4.71 12.36
CA ASP A 152 19.58 4.66 12.32
C ASP A 152 20.06 4.50 10.86
N TYR A 153 20.96 5.39 10.46
CA TYR A 153 21.57 5.46 9.13
C TYR A 153 23.10 5.31 9.17
N SER A 154 23.66 4.90 10.31
CA SER A 154 25.10 4.76 10.51
C SER A 154 25.70 3.58 9.75
N VAL A 155 24.96 2.49 9.62
CA VAL A 155 25.36 1.26 8.92
C VAL A 155 24.20 0.79 8.05
N LEU A 156 24.49 0.39 6.81
CA LEU A 156 23.45 0.00 5.85
C LEU A 156 22.55 -1.15 6.30
N SER A 157 23.07 -2.07 7.12
CA SER A 157 22.29 -3.18 7.66
C SER A 157 21.15 -2.73 8.57
N ASN A 158 21.28 -1.54 9.17
CA ASN A 158 20.31 -0.96 10.11
C ASN A 158 19.22 -0.16 9.39
N ILE A 159 19.43 0.19 8.12
CA ILE A 159 18.47 0.95 7.32
C ILE A 159 17.42 -0.02 6.79
N LYS A 160 16.25 0.01 7.41
CA LYS A 160 15.07 -0.78 7.04
C LYS A 160 13.85 0.10 6.86
N PHE A 161 13.10 -0.14 5.80
CA PHE A 161 11.80 0.49 5.56
C PHE A 161 10.73 -0.58 5.67
N SER A 162 9.65 -0.28 6.38
CA SER A 162 8.59 -1.24 6.61
C SER A 162 7.22 -0.66 6.29
N PRO A 163 6.28 -1.48 5.77
CA PRO A 163 4.89 -1.10 5.66
C PRO A 163 4.33 -0.71 7.03
N VAL A 164 3.33 0.18 7.04
CA VAL A 164 2.66 0.63 8.27
C VAL A 164 1.35 -0.11 8.42
N ASN A 165 1.16 -0.80 9.55
CA ASN A 165 -0.08 -1.48 9.88
C ASN A 165 -1.24 -0.48 9.95
N ILE A 166 -2.40 -0.88 9.43
CA ILE A 166 -3.63 -0.07 9.53
C ILE A 166 -4.10 -0.02 10.98
N THR A 167 -4.00 -1.15 11.67
CA THR A 167 -4.34 -1.31 13.07
C THR A 167 -3.36 -2.29 13.73
N THR A 168 -3.11 -2.08 15.01
CA THR A 168 -2.45 -3.07 15.89
C THR A 168 -3.46 -3.77 16.81
N ASN A 169 -4.74 -3.41 16.72
CA ASN A 169 -5.80 -3.99 17.53
C ASN A 169 -6.25 -5.32 16.91
N GLU A 170 -6.02 -6.42 17.62
CA GLU A 170 -6.41 -7.76 17.18
C GLU A 170 -7.84 -8.14 17.64
N THR A 171 -8.49 -7.30 18.46
CA THR A 171 -9.84 -7.56 18.97
C THR A 171 -10.70 -6.30 18.95
N ASP A 172 -12.01 -6.47 18.79
CA ASP A 172 -13.01 -5.41 18.85
C ASP A 172 -14.29 -5.94 19.52
N ALA A 173 -14.86 -5.18 20.46
CA ALA A 173 -16.09 -5.58 21.14
C ALA A 173 -17.29 -5.72 20.18
N LYS A 174 -17.30 -4.97 19.07
CA LYS A 174 -18.32 -5.05 18.02
C LYS A 174 -18.31 -6.40 17.32
N ALA A 175 -17.13 -6.99 17.11
CA ALA A 175 -16.99 -8.33 16.52
C ALA A 175 -17.72 -9.38 17.38
N THR A 176 -17.47 -9.35 18.69
CA THR A 176 -18.12 -10.24 19.66
C THR A 176 -19.64 -10.00 19.72
N ALA A 177 -20.08 -8.74 19.66
CA ALA A 177 -21.50 -8.40 19.67
C ALA A 177 -22.24 -8.90 18.41
N LEU A 178 -21.61 -8.79 17.22
CA LEU A 178 -22.15 -9.33 15.98
C LEU A 178 -22.26 -10.85 16.03
N ALA A 179 -21.21 -11.55 16.45
CA ALA A 179 -21.23 -13.01 16.60
C ALA A 179 -22.29 -13.48 17.60
N ALA A 180 -22.47 -12.74 18.71
CA ALA A 180 -23.52 -13.03 19.69
C ALA A 180 -24.93 -12.83 19.09
N TRP A 181 -25.16 -11.77 18.33
CA TRP A 181 -26.45 -11.55 17.65
C TRP A 181 -26.75 -12.65 16.62
N MET A 182 -25.77 -13.01 15.79
CA MET A 182 -25.91 -14.13 14.86
C MET A 182 -26.21 -15.45 15.57
N THR A 183 -25.60 -15.67 16.73
CA THR A 183 -25.86 -16.84 17.59
C THR A 183 -27.30 -16.85 18.10
N SER A 184 -27.81 -15.72 18.56
CA SER A 184 -29.21 -15.61 18.99
C SER A 184 -30.20 -15.90 17.86
N VAL A 185 -29.88 -15.46 16.64
CA VAL A 185 -30.69 -15.76 15.45
C VAL A 185 -30.64 -17.24 15.10
N ALA A 186 -29.44 -17.87 15.06
CA ALA A 186 -29.28 -19.30 14.78
C ALA A 186 -30.01 -20.22 15.79
N ASN A 187 -30.12 -19.77 17.04
CA ASN A 187 -30.77 -20.49 18.14
C ASN A 187 -32.20 -20.01 18.41
N ALA A 188 -32.82 -19.30 17.46
CA ALA A 188 -34.23 -18.92 17.58
C ALA A 188 -35.12 -20.16 17.74
N GLU A 189 -36.15 -20.02 18.57
CA GLU A 189 -37.00 -21.14 19.02
C GLU A 189 -37.58 -21.93 17.83
N GLY A 190 -37.38 -23.24 17.84
CA GLY A 190 -37.93 -24.19 16.87
C GLY A 190 -37.19 -24.27 15.53
N TRP A 191 -36.18 -23.42 15.27
CA TRP A 191 -35.50 -23.43 13.97
C TRP A 191 -34.61 -24.66 13.76
N ASP A 192 -33.99 -25.18 14.83
CA ASP A 192 -33.18 -26.40 14.79
C ASP A 192 -34.00 -27.68 14.55
N ALA A 193 -35.28 -27.65 14.96
CA ALA A 193 -36.26 -28.71 14.75
C ALA A 193 -37.02 -28.62 13.42
N ALA A 194 -36.75 -27.59 12.60
CA ALA A 194 -37.38 -27.44 11.30
C ALA A 194 -37.12 -28.67 10.41
N GLY A 195 -38.20 -29.27 9.91
CA GLY A 195 -38.14 -30.38 8.96
C GLY A 195 -37.60 -29.95 7.59
N GLU A 196 -37.47 -30.90 6.67
CA GLU A 196 -37.08 -30.64 5.27
C GLU A 196 -37.95 -29.54 4.64
N GLY A 197 -37.32 -28.59 3.95
CA GLY A 197 -37.98 -27.45 3.32
C GLY A 197 -37.23 -26.12 3.53
N THR A 198 -37.88 -25.02 3.13
CA THR A 198 -37.26 -23.68 3.07
C THR A 198 -36.59 -23.26 4.38
N LEU A 199 -37.24 -23.48 5.53
CA LEU A 199 -36.69 -23.07 6.83
C LEU A 199 -35.40 -23.82 7.17
N LYS A 200 -35.31 -25.12 6.85
CA LYS A 200 -34.09 -25.90 7.03
C LYS A 200 -32.99 -25.43 6.06
N ASP A 201 -33.32 -25.20 4.81
CA ASP A 201 -32.37 -24.70 3.81
C ASP A 201 -31.78 -23.34 4.20
N LEU A 202 -32.64 -22.41 4.65
CA LEU A 202 -32.23 -21.10 5.17
C LEU A 202 -31.33 -21.24 6.40
N ARG A 203 -31.60 -22.19 7.29
CA ARG A 203 -30.75 -22.46 8.44
C ARG A 203 -29.38 -22.96 8.00
N ASP A 204 -29.36 -23.98 7.16
CA ASP A 204 -28.12 -24.59 6.70
C ASP A 204 -27.26 -23.58 5.93
N GLU A 205 -27.86 -22.66 5.18
CA GLU A 205 -27.18 -21.54 4.53
C GLU A 205 -26.66 -20.51 5.54
N PHE A 206 -27.47 -20.13 6.52
CA PHE A 206 -27.08 -19.18 7.57
C PHE A 206 -25.92 -19.70 8.41
N LEU A 207 -25.94 -20.98 8.81
CA LEU A 207 -24.88 -21.59 9.63
C LEU A 207 -23.56 -21.79 8.87
N LYS A 208 -23.59 -21.84 7.53
CA LYS A 208 -22.39 -21.96 6.68
C LYS A 208 -21.69 -20.63 6.42
N THR A 209 -22.33 -19.51 6.72
CA THR A 209 -21.75 -18.19 6.43
C THR A 209 -20.46 -17.94 7.20
N THR A 210 -19.60 -17.11 6.63
CA THR A 210 -18.36 -16.65 7.27
C THR A 210 -18.33 -15.15 7.46
N VAL A 211 -19.39 -14.41 7.10
CA VAL A 211 -19.39 -12.94 7.16
C VAL A 211 -19.45 -12.43 8.60
N GLY A 212 -18.51 -11.56 8.98
CA GLY A 212 -18.43 -10.99 10.32
C GLY A 212 -18.47 -9.47 10.37
N SER A 213 -18.49 -8.76 9.23
CA SER A 213 -18.60 -7.29 9.22
C SER A 213 -20.03 -6.84 9.49
N SER A 214 -20.20 -5.66 10.08
CA SER A 214 -21.49 -5.02 10.30
C SER A 214 -22.33 -4.96 9.03
N ASN A 215 -21.78 -4.47 7.92
CA ASN A 215 -22.54 -4.33 6.67
C ASN A 215 -22.95 -5.70 6.13
N SER A 216 -22.01 -6.66 6.04
CA SER A 216 -22.31 -7.99 5.50
C SER A 216 -23.27 -8.79 6.39
N VAL A 217 -23.16 -8.66 7.72
CA VAL A 217 -24.12 -9.27 8.65
C VAL A 217 -25.50 -8.63 8.50
N LEU A 218 -25.61 -7.30 8.40
CA LEU A 218 -26.89 -6.64 8.18
C LEU A 218 -27.55 -7.08 6.85
N CYS A 219 -26.77 -7.17 5.77
CA CYS A 219 -27.25 -7.66 4.47
C CYS A 219 -27.70 -9.12 4.54
N LEU A 220 -26.97 -9.99 5.26
CA LEU A 220 -27.38 -11.38 5.48
C LEU A 220 -28.68 -11.46 6.30
N MET A 221 -28.81 -10.63 7.33
CA MET A 221 -30.03 -10.56 8.14
C MET A 221 -31.21 -10.03 7.34
N GLN A 222 -30.98 -9.08 6.43
CA GLN A 222 -32.00 -8.57 5.51
C GLN A 222 -32.46 -9.65 4.53
N TYR A 223 -31.51 -10.40 3.95
CA TYR A 223 -31.82 -11.54 3.09
C TYR A 223 -32.68 -12.58 3.83
N LEU A 224 -32.26 -12.97 5.03
CA LEU A 224 -32.99 -13.93 5.86
C LEU A 224 -34.39 -13.39 6.23
N TYR A 225 -34.50 -12.11 6.63
CA TYR A 225 -35.77 -11.46 6.95
C TYR A 225 -36.74 -11.47 5.77
N ASN A 226 -36.24 -11.17 4.57
CA ASN A 226 -37.04 -11.17 3.34
C ASN A 226 -37.49 -12.59 2.94
N ALA A 227 -36.62 -13.59 3.10
CA ALA A 227 -36.98 -14.98 2.85
C ALA A 227 -38.08 -15.45 3.81
N LEU A 228 -37.96 -15.11 5.10
CA LEU A 228 -38.94 -15.43 6.15
C LEU A 228 -40.25 -14.64 6.04
N ALA A 229 -40.32 -13.59 5.21
CA ALA A 229 -41.59 -12.90 4.92
C ALA A 229 -42.54 -13.77 4.09
N LYS A 230 -42.03 -14.82 3.45
CA LYS A 230 -42.81 -15.78 2.64
C LYS A 230 -43.19 -17.04 3.42
N GLU A 231 -42.70 -17.16 4.66
CA GLU A 231 -42.92 -18.30 5.54
C GLU A 231 -43.92 -17.92 6.64
N ASP A 232 -44.86 -18.83 6.89
CA ASP A 232 -45.82 -18.75 7.99
C ASP A 232 -45.42 -19.71 9.12
N GLY A 233 -45.79 -19.40 10.37
CA GLY A 233 -45.53 -20.28 11.52
C GLY A 233 -44.88 -19.59 12.71
N ALA A 234 -44.82 -20.31 13.83
CA ALA A 234 -44.25 -19.82 15.07
C ALA A 234 -42.73 -19.66 14.95
N GLU A 235 -42.08 -20.57 14.26
CA GLU A 235 -40.63 -20.62 14.02
C GLU A 235 -40.18 -19.41 13.18
N ALA A 236 -40.84 -19.17 12.03
CA ALA A 236 -40.55 -18.01 11.18
C ALA A 236 -40.75 -16.69 11.95
N THR A 237 -41.76 -16.62 12.82
CA THR A 237 -42.02 -15.48 13.69
C THR A 237 -40.92 -15.28 14.74
N ALA A 238 -40.46 -16.37 15.37
CA ALA A 238 -39.39 -16.35 16.35
C ALA A 238 -38.05 -15.90 15.73
N ILE A 239 -37.71 -16.38 14.54
CA ILE A 239 -36.48 -15.98 13.83
C ILE A 239 -36.54 -14.50 13.46
N LYS A 240 -37.67 -14.01 12.91
CA LYS A 240 -37.87 -12.58 12.62
C LYS A 240 -37.75 -11.71 13.88
N ALA A 241 -38.23 -12.20 15.03
CA ALA A 241 -38.09 -11.50 16.31
C ALA A 241 -36.62 -11.45 16.77
N ALA A 242 -35.88 -12.55 16.65
CA ALA A 242 -34.45 -12.60 16.99
C ALA A 242 -33.59 -11.67 16.11
N ILE A 243 -33.91 -11.58 14.81
CA ILE A 243 -33.26 -10.61 13.90
C ILE A 243 -33.48 -9.19 14.42
N LYS A 244 -34.73 -8.80 14.70
CA LYS A 244 -35.05 -7.44 15.18
C LYS A 244 -34.57 -7.14 16.61
N ALA A 245 -34.23 -8.16 17.39
CA ALA A 245 -33.70 -8.00 18.75
C ALA A 245 -32.21 -7.62 18.78
N GLY A 246 -31.53 -7.51 17.63
CA GLY A 246 -30.16 -7.02 17.56
C GLY A 246 -30.03 -5.63 18.18
N ASN A 247 -28.98 -5.40 18.97
CA ASN A 247 -28.84 -4.15 19.73
C ASN A 247 -28.72 -2.92 18.80
N GLY A 248 -29.75 -2.08 18.80
CA GLY A 248 -29.85 -0.91 17.94
C GLY A 248 -30.18 -1.24 16.48
N VAL A 249 -30.73 -2.42 16.19
CA VAL A 249 -31.31 -2.72 14.87
C VAL A 249 -32.69 -2.08 14.78
N VAL A 250 -32.96 -1.39 13.67
CA VAL A 250 -34.25 -0.77 13.36
C VAL A 250 -34.78 -1.39 12.08
N GLU A 251 -36.06 -1.76 12.10
CA GLU A 251 -36.80 -2.20 10.92
C GLU A 251 -37.83 -1.13 10.56
N SER A 252 -37.82 -0.69 9.30
CA SER A 252 -38.81 0.23 8.73
C SER A 252 -39.10 -0.19 7.31
N ASP A 253 -40.39 -0.35 6.99
CA ASP A 253 -40.88 -0.73 5.65
C ASP A 253 -40.18 -1.98 5.07
N GLY A 254 -39.92 -2.98 5.92
CA GLY A 254 -39.25 -4.22 5.52
C GLY A 254 -37.73 -4.11 5.38
N LYS A 255 -37.14 -2.94 5.68
CA LYS A 255 -35.70 -2.69 5.60
C LYS A 255 -35.07 -2.61 6.99
N LEU A 256 -34.02 -3.41 7.20
CA LEU A 256 -33.17 -3.39 8.37
C LEU A 256 -32.08 -2.32 8.24
N SER A 257 -31.77 -1.67 9.36
CA SER A 257 -30.69 -0.70 9.47
C SER A 257 -30.12 -0.70 10.88
N TYR A 258 -28.93 -0.13 11.04
CA TYR A 258 -28.42 0.20 12.36
C TYR A 258 -28.88 1.61 12.74
N GLY A 259 -29.58 1.71 13.87
CA GLY A 259 -29.92 2.98 14.49
C GLY A 259 -28.70 3.66 15.11
N GLU A 260 -28.88 4.93 15.46
CA GLU A 260 -27.86 5.75 16.11
C GLU A 260 -27.36 5.08 17.41
N GLY A 261 -26.04 5.03 17.59
CA GLY A 261 -25.41 4.43 18.78
C GLY A 261 -25.41 2.90 18.82
N SER A 262 -25.83 2.20 17.75
CA SER A 262 -25.79 0.73 17.72
C SER A 262 -24.39 0.17 18.04
N SER A 263 -24.34 -0.79 18.95
CA SER A 263 -23.10 -1.53 19.25
C SER A 263 -22.67 -2.46 18.11
N LEU A 264 -23.53 -2.66 17.11
CA LEU A 264 -23.29 -3.57 15.98
C LEU A 264 -22.79 -2.84 14.73
N ALA A 265 -22.87 -1.51 14.67
CA ALA A 265 -22.56 -0.74 13.47
C ALA A 265 -21.06 -0.43 13.30
N GLY A 266 -20.61 -0.38 12.04
CA GLY A 266 -19.31 0.17 11.63
C GLY A 266 -18.10 -0.75 11.76
N TYR A 267 -18.25 -2.02 12.13
CA TYR A 267 -17.15 -2.98 12.18
C TYR A 267 -16.94 -3.68 10.82
N PRO A 268 -15.71 -3.87 10.33
CA PRO A 268 -14.42 -3.43 10.88
C PRO A 268 -13.94 -2.07 10.34
N GLU A 269 -14.81 -1.30 9.68
CA GLU A 269 -14.49 0.03 9.16
C GLU A 269 -14.02 1.02 10.25
N ASN A 270 -14.53 0.88 11.48
CA ASN A 270 -14.14 1.66 12.65
C ASN A 270 -12.66 1.50 13.02
N ILE A 271 -12.05 0.38 12.60
CA ILE A 271 -10.60 0.12 12.70
C ILE A 271 -9.92 0.17 11.33
N ASN A 272 -10.57 0.79 10.35
CA ASN A 272 -10.10 1.04 8.99
C ASN A 272 -9.83 -0.20 8.13
N LEU A 273 -10.36 -1.37 8.48
CA LEU A 273 -10.14 -2.62 7.76
C LEU A 273 -11.25 -2.89 6.71
N PRO A 274 -10.98 -3.74 5.70
CA PRO A 274 -12.00 -4.18 4.75
C PRO A 274 -13.01 -5.09 5.44
N ASP A 275 -14.25 -5.11 4.96
CA ASP A 275 -15.33 -5.94 5.52
C ASP A 275 -14.93 -7.41 5.67
N GLY A 276 -14.29 -7.97 4.64
CA GLY A 276 -13.87 -9.35 4.58
C GLY A 276 -12.77 -9.73 5.57
N ALA A 277 -12.12 -8.75 6.23
CA ALA A 277 -11.21 -9.04 7.34
C ALA A 277 -11.95 -9.56 8.58
N ALA A 278 -13.24 -9.22 8.71
CA ALA A 278 -14.10 -9.68 9.79
C ALA A 278 -14.83 -10.96 9.37
N GLN A 279 -14.51 -12.07 10.02
CA GLN A 279 -15.14 -13.37 9.76
C GLN A 279 -15.61 -14.07 11.03
N VAL A 280 -16.63 -14.90 10.87
CA VAL A 280 -17.18 -15.76 11.93
C VAL A 280 -17.27 -17.21 11.46
N VAL A 281 -17.43 -18.14 12.40
CA VAL A 281 -17.67 -19.56 12.11
C VAL A 281 -18.66 -20.14 13.10
N TRP A 282 -19.61 -20.95 12.61
CA TRP A 282 -20.50 -21.71 13.48
C TRP A 282 -19.78 -22.91 14.09
N ASN A 283 -19.66 -22.95 15.41
CA ASN A 283 -18.93 -23.98 16.16
C ASN A 283 -19.84 -25.08 16.74
N SER A 284 -20.95 -25.39 16.06
CA SER A 284 -22.08 -26.26 16.46
C SER A 284 -23.13 -25.64 17.40
N THR A 285 -22.76 -24.66 18.23
CA THR A 285 -23.71 -24.05 19.20
C THR A 285 -23.78 -22.52 19.14
N LYS A 286 -22.71 -21.88 18.65
CA LYS A 286 -22.61 -20.43 18.50
C LYS A 286 -21.71 -20.05 17.33
N PHE A 287 -21.82 -18.80 16.90
CA PHE A 287 -20.81 -18.17 16.07
C PHE A 287 -19.63 -17.70 16.94
N ASP A 288 -18.43 -18.11 16.56
CA ASP A 288 -17.19 -17.56 17.10
C ASP A 288 -16.56 -16.61 16.08
N VAL A 289 -15.91 -15.56 16.56
CA VAL A 289 -15.07 -14.69 15.72
C VAL A 289 -13.84 -15.49 15.29
N VAL A 290 -13.55 -15.49 13.99
CA VAL A 290 -12.38 -16.16 13.45
C VAL A 290 -11.15 -15.30 13.70
N ALA A 291 -10.19 -15.84 14.44
CA ALA A 291 -8.84 -15.29 14.54
C ALA A 291 -7.89 -16.12 13.65
N ALA A 292 -6.86 -15.48 13.09
CA ALA A 292 -5.91 -16.13 12.16
C ALA A 292 -5.17 -17.35 12.74
N SER A 293 -5.15 -17.51 14.07
CA SER A 293 -4.51 -18.61 14.79
C SER A 293 -5.47 -19.73 15.22
N GLY A 294 -6.77 -19.66 14.88
CA GLY A 294 -7.76 -20.66 15.26
C GLY A 294 -7.89 -21.78 14.21
N ASN A 295 -7.83 -23.05 14.63
CA ASN A 295 -8.03 -24.28 13.85
C ASN A 295 -9.47 -24.41 13.26
N THR A 296 -9.97 -23.40 12.56
CA THR A 296 -11.35 -23.32 12.07
C THR A 296 -11.50 -23.80 10.61
N GLY A 297 -10.40 -24.16 9.94
CA GLY A 297 -10.41 -24.50 8.51
C GLY A 297 -10.69 -23.29 7.60
N ILE A 298 -10.97 -22.12 8.17
CA ILE A 298 -11.14 -20.85 7.46
C ILE A 298 -9.79 -20.16 7.39
N ASN A 299 -9.45 -19.75 6.18
CA ASN A 299 -8.17 -19.14 5.86
C ASN A 299 -8.29 -17.62 5.90
N VAL A 300 -8.11 -17.00 7.07
CA VAL A 300 -8.22 -15.55 7.25
C VAL A 300 -6.89 -14.95 7.72
N ALA A 301 -6.58 -13.75 7.22
CA ALA A 301 -5.41 -13.01 7.66
C ALA A 301 -5.66 -12.36 9.02
N SER A 302 -4.61 -12.21 9.84
CA SER A 302 -4.71 -11.51 11.13
C SER A 302 -5.08 -10.04 10.91
N LEU A 303 -5.83 -9.43 11.83
CA LEU A 303 -6.24 -8.02 11.69
C LEU A 303 -5.05 -7.05 11.64
N ASP A 304 -3.94 -7.40 12.30
CA ASP A 304 -2.68 -6.64 12.24
C ASP A 304 -1.87 -6.89 10.96
N SER A 305 -2.31 -7.77 10.06
CA SER A 305 -1.58 -8.09 8.83
C SER A 305 -1.89 -7.13 7.67
N TYR A 306 -2.91 -6.29 7.83
CA TYR A 306 -3.27 -5.28 6.85
C TYR A 306 -2.44 -4.01 7.04
N VAL A 307 -1.91 -3.50 5.93
CA VAL A 307 -1.04 -2.31 5.89
C VAL A 307 -1.58 -1.30 4.89
N TYR A 308 -1.24 -0.03 5.09
CA TYR A 308 -1.51 1.00 4.09
C TYR A 308 -0.71 0.75 2.80
N PRO A 309 -1.12 1.32 1.65
CA PRO A 309 -0.24 1.43 0.49
C PRO A 309 1.12 2.04 0.87
N ALA A 310 2.19 1.70 0.16
CA ALA A 310 3.50 2.29 0.41
C ALA A 310 3.46 3.80 0.12
N ALA A 311 4.18 4.61 0.89
CA ALA A 311 4.34 6.03 0.55
C ALA A 311 5.25 6.20 -0.68
N LEU A 312 5.11 7.31 -1.41
CA LEU A 312 6.04 7.66 -2.48
C LEU A 312 7.40 8.01 -1.86
N CYS A 313 8.35 7.11 -2.03
CA CYS A 313 9.71 7.23 -1.54
C CYS A 313 10.67 7.53 -2.71
N TYR A 314 11.67 8.35 -2.43
CA TYR A 314 12.73 8.72 -3.35
C TYR A 314 14.05 8.12 -2.87
N TYR A 315 14.83 7.61 -3.81
CA TYR A 315 16.05 6.87 -3.54
C TYR A 315 17.09 7.08 -4.64
N VAL A 316 18.34 7.27 -4.25
CA VAL A 316 19.48 7.11 -5.16
C VAL A 316 20.68 6.58 -4.40
N ASN A 317 21.40 5.66 -5.04
CA ASN A 317 22.75 5.22 -4.64
C ASN A 317 23.70 5.56 -5.78
N SER A 318 24.60 6.52 -5.55
CA SER A 318 25.39 7.11 -6.63
C SER A 318 26.77 7.53 -6.18
N ASN A 319 27.72 7.47 -7.10
CA ASN A 319 28.98 8.21 -6.95
C ASN A 319 28.71 9.72 -6.98
N VAL A 320 29.67 10.48 -6.49
CA VAL A 320 29.68 11.94 -6.63
C VAL A 320 30.71 12.37 -7.67
N LYS A 321 30.42 13.47 -8.36
CA LYS A 321 31.41 14.28 -9.05
C LYS A 321 31.75 15.51 -8.24
N THR A 322 33.01 15.93 -8.31
CA THR A 322 33.49 17.11 -7.60
C THR A 322 34.28 18.05 -8.50
N ALA A 323 34.27 19.34 -8.16
CA ALA A 323 35.12 20.36 -8.77
C ALA A 323 35.69 21.30 -7.70
N ASP A 324 36.90 21.82 -7.96
CA ASP A 324 37.57 22.82 -7.10
C ASP A 324 37.16 24.26 -7.43
N THR A 325 36.25 24.44 -8.39
CA THR A 325 35.61 25.70 -8.76
C THR A 325 34.10 25.60 -8.56
N GLU A 326 33.44 26.74 -8.38
CA GLU A 326 31.97 26.79 -8.42
C GLU A 326 31.48 26.49 -9.83
N VAL A 327 30.51 25.58 -9.94
CA VAL A 327 29.83 25.22 -11.20
C VAL A 327 28.41 25.77 -11.11
N ASP A 328 27.98 26.51 -12.13
CA ASP A 328 26.60 26.96 -12.25
C ASP A 328 25.70 25.76 -12.60
N MET A 329 25.10 25.15 -11.58
CA MET A 329 24.24 23.97 -11.72
C MET A 329 22.77 24.32 -11.95
N ASP A 330 22.40 25.60 -11.86
CA ASP A 330 21.04 26.09 -12.08
C ASP A 330 20.79 26.47 -13.55
N ALA A 331 21.84 26.78 -14.31
CA ALA A 331 21.74 27.25 -15.70
C ALA A 331 21.59 26.14 -16.76
N ALA A 332 21.80 24.87 -16.41
CA ALA A 332 21.88 23.80 -17.40
C ALA A 332 20.60 22.95 -17.46
N SER A 333 20.01 22.86 -18.66
CA SER A 333 18.87 21.97 -18.95
C SER A 333 19.26 20.49 -19.11
N ASP A 334 20.55 20.17 -19.05
CA ASP A 334 21.11 18.83 -19.26
C ASP A 334 22.04 18.43 -18.10
N TRP A 335 21.58 17.50 -17.27
CA TRP A 335 22.34 16.99 -16.12
C TRP A 335 23.62 16.27 -16.53
N THR A 336 23.60 15.55 -17.66
CA THR A 336 24.78 14.83 -18.14
C THR A 336 25.91 15.80 -18.49
N ALA A 337 25.57 16.99 -19.00
CA ALA A 337 26.55 18.04 -19.26
C ALA A 337 27.18 18.60 -17.97
N ILE A 338 26.38 18.83 -16.92
CA ILE A 338 26.87 19.29 -15.60
C ILE A 338 27.80 18.26 -14.97
N VAL A 339 27.38 17.00 -14.92
CA VAL A 339 28.20 15.90 -14.38
C VAL A 339 29.47 15.74 -15.20
N GLY A 340 29.38 15.85 -16.53
CA GLY A 340 30.51 15.77 -17.44
C GLY A 340 31.53 16.91 -17.34
N SER A 341 31.14 18.09 -16.83
CA SER A 341 32.06 19.21 -16.64
C SER A 341 32.93 19.08 -15.38
N MET A 342 32.59 18.16 -14.47
CA MET A 342 33.31 17.91 -13.23
C MET A 342 34.23 16.70 -13.34
N THR A 343 35.52 16.87 -13.00
CA THR A 343 36.53 15.81 -13.17
C THR A 343 36.89 15.07 -11.88
N GLY A 344 36.58 15.63 -10.71
CA GLY A 344 36.83 14.99 -9.43
C GLY A 344 35.83 13.89 -9.11
N SER A 345 36.24 12.92 -8.30
CA SER A 345 35.44 11.74 -7.91
C SER A 345 35.35 11.52 -6.40
N SER A 346 35.86 12.47 -5.62
CA SER A 346 35.81 12.45 -4.17
C SER A 346 35.93 13.86 -3.63
N VAL A 347 35.34 14.10 -2.45
CA VAL A 347 35.39 15.38 -1.75
C VAL A 347 36.79 15.60 -1.18
N ALA A 348 37.44 16.67 -1.61
CA ALA A 348 38.74 17.11 -1.14
C ALA A 348 38.61 18.43 -0.36
N PRO A 349 39.63 18.83 0.43
CA PRO A 349 39.63 20.13 1.12
C PRO A 349 39.47 21.34 0.19
N THR A 350 39.77 21.19 -1.10
CA THR A 350 39.64 22.22 -2.15
C THR A 350 38.29 22.21 -2.87
N THR A 351 37.45 21.21 -2.62
CA THR A 351 36.18 21.03 -3.34
C THR A 351 35.22 22.21 -3.07
N ARG A 352 34.66 22.75 -4.16
CA ARG A 352 33.70 23.87 -4.16
C ARG A 352 32.36 23.52 -4.80
N SER A 353 32.26 22.38 -5.47
CA SER A 353 31.03 21.92 -6.10
C SER A 353 30.96 20.40 -6.09
N ILE A 354 29.78 19.87 -5.79
CA ILE A 354 29.47 18.43 -5.77
C ILE A 354 28.16 18.18 -6.52
N ALA A 355 28.14 17.17 -7.40
CA ALA A 355 26.94 16.68 -8.06
C ALA A 355 26.76 15.17 -7.84
N ILE A 356 25.52 14.72 -7.67
CA ILE A 356 25.17 13.29 -7.69
C ILE A 356 25.15 12.79 -9.16
N GLU A 357 25.95 11.79 -9.51
CA GLU A 357 26.01 11.32 -10.90
C GLU A 357 24.66 10.80 -11.42
N GLN A 358 23.97 9.97 -10.63
CA GLN A 358 22.71 9.35 -11.02
C GLN A 358 21.51 10.22 -10.63
N PRO A 359 20.43 10.22 -11.44
CA PRO A 359 19.16 10.83 -11.06
C PRO A 359 18.52 10.11 -9.86
N ILE A 360 17.65 10.81 -9.15
CA ILE A 360 16.78 10.20 -8.13
C ILE A 360 15.78 9.25 -8.79
N ASN A 361 15.64 8.04 -8.23
CA ASN A 361 14.62 7.06 -8.60
C ASN A 361 13.55 6.92 -7.52
N TYR A 362 12.46 6.20 -7.82
CA TYR A 362 11.48 5.83 -6.81
C TYR A 362 11.88 4.57 -6.03
N GLY A 363 11.66 4.57 -4.72
CA GLY A 363 11.87 3.41 -3.84
C GLY A 363 10.72 2.38 -3.89
N VAL A 364 9.78 2.54 -4.82
CA VAL A 364 8.49 1.83 -4.87
C VAL A 364 8.12 1.55 -6.33
N GLY A 365 7.34 0.48 -6.55
CA GLY A 365 6.81 0.14 -7.87
C GLY A 365 5.38 0.61 -8.07
N ARG A 366 4.89 0.53 -9.32
CA ARG A 366 3.51 0.75 -9.78
C ARG A 366 2.72 -0.53 -10.13
N LEU A 367 1.42 -0.54 -9.86
CA LEU A 367 0.30 -1.43 -10.21
C LEU A 367 -0.82 -0.51 -10.72
N SER A 368 -1.21 -0.61 -11.97
CA SER A 368 -2.34 0.08 -12.56
C SER A 368 -3.43 -0.95 -12.78
N THR A 369 -4.54 -0.84 -12.07
CA THR A 369 -5.60 -1.83 -12.03
C THR A 369 -6.80 -1.36 -12.85
N GLN A 370 -7.18 -2.18 -13.83
CA GLN A 370 -8.43 -2.04 -14.57
C GLN A 370 -9.25 -3.32 -14.41
N VAL A 371 -10.57 -3.21 -14.29
CA VAL A 371 -11.45 -4.36 -14.04
C VAL A 371 -12.67 -4.29 -14.94
N LYS A 372 -13.03 -5.42 -15.56
CA LYS A 372 -14.26 -5.56 -16.33
C LYS A 372 -14.91 -6.93 -16.14
N PHE A 373 -16.19 -7.02 -16.46
CA PHE A 373 -16.87 -8.29 -16.72
C PHE A 373 -16.75 -8.65 -18.19
N GLY A 374 -16.47 -9.92 -18.47
CA GLY A 374 -16.34 -10.46 -19.82
C GLY A 374 -17.68 -10.70 -20.53
N ALA A 375 -18.79 -10.76 -19.78
CA ALA A 375 -20.14 -10.94 -20.29
C ALA A 375 -21.15 -10.13 -19.45
N GLN A 376 -22.27 -9.73 -20.07
CA GLN A 376 -23.37 -9.06 -19.37
C GLN A 376 -24.08 -9.99 -18.37
N ARG A 377 -24.05 -11.30 -18.63
CA ARG A 377 -24.60 -12.34 -17.77
C ARG A 377 -23.48 -13.31 -17.44
N VAL A 378 -23.19 -13.49 -16.16
CA VAL A 378 -22.11 -14.36 -15.69
C VAL A 378 -22.66 -15.41 -14.74
N PRO A 379 -22.16 -16.66 -14.79
CA PRO A 379 -22.65 -17.72 -13.90
C PRO A 379 -22.15 -17.53 -12.48
N ASP A 380 -22.98 -17.92 -11.51
CA ASP A 380 -22.63 -18.03 -10.10
C ASP A 380 -22.40 -19.50 -9.70
N SER A 381 -22.10 -19.79 -8.44
CA SER A 381 -21.73 -21.16 -8.03
C SER A 381 -22.89 -22.17 -8.04
N LYS A 382 -24.15 -21.72 -8.15
CA LYS A 382 -25.30 -22.62 -8.35
C LYS A 382 -25.51 -23.02 -9.80
N ASP A 383 -24.77 -22.43 -10.74
CA ASP A 383 -24.73 -22.90 -12.12
C ASP A 383 -23.96 -24.23 -12.21
N ASP A 384 -24.69 -25.33 -12.40
CA ASP A 384 -24.17 -26.70 -12.53
C ASP A 384 -24.16 -27.20 -14.00
N GLY A 385 -24.46 -26.31 -14.96
CA GLY A 385 -24.56 -26.64 -16.39
C GLY A 385 -25.91 -27.25 -16.80
N HIS A 386 -26.78 -27.58 -15.85
CA HIS A 386 -28.13 -28.09 -16.06
C HIS A 386 -29.21 -27.09 -15.60
N ASN A 387 -28.95 -26.40 -14.48
CA ASN A 387 -29.70 -25.27 -13.97
C ASN A 387 -28.87 -24.00 -14.14
N SER A 388 -29.26 -23.13 -15.07
CA SER A 388 -28.54 -21.88 -15.31
C SER A 388 -28.85 -20.84 -14.22
N SER A 389 -27.92 -20.69 -13.28
CA SER A 389 -27.94 -19.58 -12.31
C SER A 389 -26.96 -18.50 -12.77
N VAL A 390 -27.48 -17.32 -13.11
CA VAL A 390 -26.68 -16.23 -13.68
C VAL A 390 -27.00 -14.90 -13.03
N VAL A 391 -25.95 -14.10 -12.86
CA VAL A 391 -26.01 -12.72 -12.42
C VAL A 391 -25.93 -11.81 -13.63
N GLU A 392 -26.89 -10.89 -13.73
CA GLU A 392 -26.89 -9.84 -14.75
C GLU A 392 -26.15 -8.63 -14.22
N ILE A 393 -25.09 -8.23 -14.94
CA ILE A 393 -24.25 -7.10 -14.57
C ILE A 393 -25.01 -5.79 -14.85
N PRO A 394 -25.22 -4.92 -13.84
CA PRO A 394 -25.89 -3.64 -14.03
C PRO A 394 -25.16 -2.76 -15.05
N GLY A 395 -25.88 -1.86 -15.71
CA GLY A 395 -25.27 -0.90 -16.66
C GLY A 395 -24.18 -0.03 -16.02
N GLU A 396 -24.37 0.36 -14.75
CA GLU A 396 -23.35 1.08 -13.98
C GLU A 396 -22.23 0.19 -13.44
N GLY A 397 -22.34 -1.14 -13.59
CA GLY A 397 -21.41 -2.12 -13.08
C GLY A 397 -21.49 -2.30 -11.56
N PHE A 398 -20.61 -3.16 -11.02
CA PHE A 398 -20.43 -3.28 -9.59
C PHE A 398 -19.35 -2.33 -9.10
N LYS A 399 -19.69 -1.53 -8.08
CA LYS A 399 -18.76 -0.58 -7.47
C LYS A 399 -17.55 -1.31 -6.89
N ILE A 400 -16.36 -0.81 -7.18
CA ILE A 400 -15.12 -1.30 -6.58
C ILE A 400 -14.78 -0.37 -5.42
N THR A 401 -14.60 -0.94 -4.23
CA THR A 401 -14.34 -0.18 -3.00
C THR A 401 -12.96 -0.41 -2.41
N GLY A 402 -12.22 -1.39 -2.94
CA GLY A 402 -10.84 -1.59 -2.53
C GLY A 402 -10.04 -2.55 -3.40
N ILE A 403 -8.73 -2.41 -3.32
CA ILE A 403 -7.73 -3.31 -3.91
C ILE A 403 -6.85 -3.82 -2.78
N LEU A 404 -6.59 -5.13 -2.78
CA LEU A 404 -5.75 -5.78 -1.79
C LEU A 404 -4.59 -6.49 -2.45
N ILE A 405 -3.39 -6.31 -1.91
CA ILE A 405 -2.15 -6.83 -2.51
C ILE A 405 -1.36 -7.58 -1.44
N GLY A 406 -1.20 -8.89 -1.61
CA GLY A 406 -0.42 -9.72 -0.70
C GLY A 406 1.09 -9.60 -0.87
N GLY A 407 1.84 -10.26 0.01
CA GLY A 407 3.29 -10.45 -0.13
C GLY A 407 4.13 -9.20 0.16
N GLN A 408 3.61 -8.25 0.93
CA GLN A 408 4.33 -7.03 1.29
C GLN A 408 5.10 -7.21 2.61
N GLY A 409 6.27 -6.59 2.71
CA GLY A 409 7.19 -6.80 3.83
C GLY A 409 8.23 -5.70 3.96
N GLU A 410 9.14 -5.90 4.90
CA GLU A 410 10.29 -5.02 5.11
C GLU A 410 11.23 -5.06 3.89
N VAL A 411 11.78 -3.90 3.56
CA VAL A 411 12.82 -3.74 2.55
C VAL A 411 14.07 -3.10 3.14
N GLY A 412 15.22 -3.41 2.55
CA GLY A 412 16.52 -2.93 3.02
C GLY A 412 16.83 -1.50 2.58
N TRP A 413 18.07 -1.10 2.80
CA TRP A 413 18.60 0.21 2.43
C TRP A 413 18.41 0.57 0.94
N ASN A 414 18.33 -0.43 0.06
CA ASN A 414 18.09 -0.24 -1.37
C ASN A 414 16.63 -0.45 -1.79
N TYR A 415 15.70 -0.51 -0.83
CA TYR A 415 14.29 -0.90 -1.00
C TYR A 415 14.07 -2.27 -1.67
N ILE A 416 15.05 -3.16 -1.58
CA ILE A 416 14.89 -4.57 -1.98
C ILE A 416 14.37 -5.38 -0.78
N PRO A 417 13.44 -6.33 -0.98
CA PRO A 417 12.95 -7.22 0.07
C PRO A 417 14.06 -7.89 0.87
N THR A 418 13.93 -7.88 2.19
CA THR A 418 14.86 -8.58 3.10
C THR A 418 14.41 -10.00 3.42
N ALA A 419 13.12 -10.28 3.26
CA ALA A 419 12.49 -11.57 3.46
C ALA A 419 11.14 -11.62 2.71
N THR A 420 10.51 -12.79 2.71
CA THR A 420 9.16 -12.96 2.18
C THR A 420 8.14 -12.13 2.95
N GLY A 421 7.40 -11.30 2.20
CA GLY A 421 6.38 -10.43 2.75
C GLY A 421 5.22 -11.22 3.36
N SER A 422 4.78 -10.79 4.53
CA SER A 422 3.72 -11.42 5.32
C SER A 422 2.53 -10.49 5.58
N LYS A 423 2.50 -9.34 4.90
CA LYS A 423 1.47 -8.31 5.03
C LYS A 423 0.68 -8.14 3.73
N THR A 424 -0.52 -7.60 3.85
CA THR A 424 -1.44 -7.33 2.76
C THR A 424 -1.74 -5.83 2.73
N ILE A 425 -1.42 -5.15 1.62
CA ILE A 425 -1.90 -3.77 1.43
C ILE A 425 -3.42 -3.82 1.31
N TYR A 426 -4.10 -2.92 2.00
CA TYR A 426 -5.50 -2.58 1.73
C TYR A 426 -5.56 -1.13 1.25
N ASP A 427 -5.96 -0.98 0.00
CA ASP A 427 -6.16 0.31 -0.63
C ASP A 427 -7.65 0.55 -0.85
N LYS A 428 -8.20 1.53 -0.13
CA LYS A 428 -9.60 1.94 -0.23
C LYS A 428 -9.80 3.32 -0.85
N SER A 429 -8.70 4.01 -1.18
CA SER A 429 -8.75 5.34 -1.82
C SER A 429 -8.89 5.14 -3.32
N MET A 430 -10.09 4.73 -3.72
CA MET A 430 -10.39 4.37 -5.10
C MET A 430 -10.55 5.60 -5.99
N THR A 431 -10.14 5.47 -7.25
CA THR A 431 -10.45 6.44 -8.29
C THR A 431 -11.97 6.63 -8.39
N GLU A 432 -12.41 7.89 -8.45
CA GLU A 432 -13.83 8.24 -8.41
C GLU A 432 -14.62 7.52 -9.51
N GLY A 433 -15.78 6.97 -9.16
CA GLY A 433 -16.67 6.27 -10.09
C GLY A 433 -16.17 4.90 -10.55
N MET A 434 -15.09 4.36 -9.97
CA MET A 434 -14.57 3.06 -10.39
C MET A 434 -15.59 1.93 -10.14
N CYS A 435 -16.01 1.29 -11.23
CA CYS A 435 -16.91 0.15 -11.24
C CYS A 435 -16.41 -0.90 -12.24
N ALA A 436 -16.65 -2.18 -11.94
CA ALA A 436 -16.49 -3.27 -12.88
C ALA A 436 -17.74 -3.36 -13.76
N LYS A 437 -17.64 -2.87 -15.00
CA LYS A 437 -18.72 -2.90 -16.00
C LYS A 437 -18.52 -4.08 -16.97
N TYR A 438 -19.61 -4.54 -17.58
CA TYR A 438 -19.49 -5.42 -18.75
C TYR A 438 -18.92 -4.61 -19.93
N SER A 439 -17.85 -5.12 -20.55
CA SER A 439 -17.28 -4.56 -21.78
C SER A 439 -16.54 -5.63 -22.59
N SER A 440 -16.54 -5.48 -23.92
CA SER A 440 -15.74 -6.31 -24.82
C SER A 440 -14.24 -6.10 -24.62
N ASP A 441 -13.82 -4.86 -24.32
CA ASP A 441 -12.42 -4.49 -24.10
C ASP A 441 -12.25 -3.64 -22.81
N PHE A 442 -11.03 -3.18 -22.53
CA PHE A 442 -10.74 -2.30 -21.40
C PHE A 442 -10.78 -0.80 -21.78
N THR A 443 -11.25 -0.46 -22.99
CA THR A 443 -11.36 0.94 -23.44
C THR A 443 -12.36 1.67 -22.54
N GLY A 444 -11.95 2.80 -21.98
CA GLY A 444 -12.78 3.57 -21.04
C GLY A 444 -12.91 2.97 -19.63
N ALA A 445 -12.22 1.86 -19.33
CA ALA A 445 -12.13 1.35 -17.97
C ALA A 445 -11.36 2.34 -17.09
N ILE A 446 -11.95 2.68 -15.94
CA ILE A 446 -11.30 3.54 -14.95
C ILE A 446 -10.14 2.76 -14.34
N THR A 447 -8.97 3.41 -14.30
CA THR A 447 -7.74 2.84 -13.75
C THR A 447 -7.54 3.32 -12.33
N ASN A 448 -7.30 2.38 -11.41
CA ASN A 448 -6.78 2.66 -10.08
C ASN A 448 -5.29 2.31 -10.00
N TYR A 449 -4.56 2.79 -9.00
CA TYR A 449 -3.10 2.64 -8.93
C TYR A 449 -2.38 2.51 -7.52
N THR A 450 -2.31 1.36 -6.86
CA THR A 450 -1.82 1.19 -5.44
C THR A 450 -0.33 1.05 -5.14
N LEU A 451 0.39 2.09 -4.65
CA LEU A 451 1.84 2.05 -4.30
C LEU A 451 2.23 0.81 -3.48
N ALA A 452 3.29 0.11 -3.89
CA ALA A 452 3.78 -1.11 -3.24
C ALA A 452 5.31 -1.13 -3.22
N PHE A 453 5.89 -1.78 -2.21
CA PHE A 453 7.31 -2.08 -2.24
C PHE A 453 7.59 -3.15 -3.30
N GLU A 454 8.84 -3.14 -3.74
CA GLU A 454 9.36 -4.15 -4.64
C GLU A 454 9.13 -5.57 -4.08
N THR A 455 8.86 -6.52 -4.96
CA THR A 455 8.65 -7.93 -4.60
C THR A 455 9.90 -8.75 -4.87
N GLU A 456 10.03 -9.90 -4.22
CA GLU A 456 11.07 -10.87 -4.56
C GLU A 456 10.95 -11.34 -6.03
N SER A 457 12.08 -11.62 -6.67
CA SER A 457 12.12 -12.14 -8.04
C SER A 457 11.44 -13.51 -8.14
N ASN A 458 10.73 -13.74 -9.24
CA ASN A 458 10.02 -14.99 -9.54
C ASN A 458 9.00 -15.40 -8.46
N LYS A 459 8.41 -14.42 -7.76
CA LYS A 459 7.32 -14.66 -6.81
C LYS A 459 6.02 -14.11 -7.38
N ASP A 460 5.02 -14.98 -7.40
CA ASP A 460 3.66 -14.59 -7.73
C ASP A 460 3.04 -13.80 -6.57
N VAL A 461 2.17 -12.85 -6.90
CA VAL A 461 1.47 -12.00 -5.93
C VAL A 461 -0.02 -12.22 -6.05
N ASN A 462 -0.66 -12.63 -4.96
CA ASN A 462 -2.11 -12.71 -4.89
C ASN A 462 -2.70 -11.31 -4.66
N VAL A 463 -3.74 -11.00 -5.42
CA VAL A 463 -4.47 -9.73 -5.37
C VAL A 463 -5.95 -10.04 -5.19
N ALA A 464 -6.66 -9.21 -4.42
CA ALA A 464 -8.11 -9.27 -4.36
C ALA A 464 -8.74 -7.92 -4.71
N ILE A 465 -9.87 -7.97 -5.39
CA ILE A 465 -10.72 -6.81 -5.67
C ILE A 465 -11.94 -6.89 -4.75
N GLU A 466 -12.18 -5.84 -3.98
CA GLU A 466 -13.38 -5.68 -3.16
C GLU A 466 -14.47 -5.00 -3.97
N LEU A 467 -15.61 -5.68 -4.13
CA LEU A 467 -16.78 -5.18 -4.85
C LEU A 467 -18.01 -5.13 -3.95
N VAL A 468 -18.92 -4.20 -4.24
CA VAL A 468 -20.26 -4.16 -3.63
C VAL A 468 -21.24 -4.89 -4.55
N ASN A 469 -21.93 -5.88 -4.03
CA ASN A 469 -23.03 -6.53 -4.74
C ASN A 469 -24.18 -5.52 -4.92
N GLY A 470 -24.75 -5.50 -6.12
CA GLY A 470 -25.90 -4.66 -6.46
C GLY A 470 -27.21 -5.22 -5.90
N ASP A 471 -28.23 -5.26 -6.75
CA ASP A 471 -29.63 -5.41 -6.30
C ASP A 471 -30.12 -6.85 -6.17
N LYS A 472 -29.30 -7.86 -6.50
CA LYS A 472 -29.70 -9.27 -6.47
C LYS A 472 -28.71 -10.14 -5.72
N ASP A 473 -29.24 -11.02 -4.89
CA ASP A 473 -28.43 -12.04 -4.23
C ASP A 473 -27.88 -13.03 -5.26
N PHE A 474 -26.69 -13.56 -5.00
CA PHE A 474 -26.08 -14.62 -5.81
C PHE A 474 -25.21 -15.52 -4.94
N TYR A 475 -24.75 -16.64 -5.51
CA TYR A 475 -23.96 -17.63 -4.78
C TYR A 475 -22.50 -17.63 -5.23
N GLY A 476 -21.60 -17.43 -4.27
CA GLY A 476 -20.16 -17.44 -4.45
C GLY A 476 -19.52 -18.78 -4.10
N LYS A 477 -18.26 -18.71 -3.72
CA LYS A 477 -17.42 -19.84 -3.31
C LYS A 477 -18.16 -20.78 -2.34
N ASP A 478 -18.07 -22.09 -2.60
CA ASP A 478 -18.68 -23.16 -1.79
C ASP A 478 -20.21 -23.07 -1.64
N GLY A 479 -20.89 -22.37 -2.56
CA GLY A 479 -22.33 -22.18 -2.52
C GLY A 479 -22.79 -21.18 -1.46
N MET A 480 -21.88 -20.34 -0.94
CA MET A 480 -22.23 -19.33 0.05
C MET A 480 -22.97 -18.15 -0.59
N ILE A 481 -24.02 -17.68 0.07
CA ILE A 481 -24.79 -16.51 -0.37
C ILE A 481 -23.95 -15.23 -0.27
N ILE A 482 -24.07 -14.39 -1.28
CA ILE A 482 -23.62 -13.00 -1.30
C ILE A 482 -24.89 -12.15 -1.45
N PRO A 483 -25.41 -11.60 -0.34
CA PRO A 483 -26.64 -10.82 -0.37
C PRO A 483 -26.49 -9.50 -1.13
N ALA A 484 -27.60 -8.96 -1.63
CA ALA A 484 -27.68 -7.62 -2.20
C ALA A 484 -27.15 -6.56 -1.22
N GLY A 485 -26.34 -5.61 -1.72
CA GLY A 485 -25.66 -4.59 -0.91
C GLY A 485 -24.47 -5.10 -0.06
N GLY A 486 -24.28 -6.43 0.04
CA GLY A 486 -23.13 -7.02 0.70
C GLY A 486 -21.85 -6.81 -0.11
N LYS A 487 -20.68 -6.87 0.54
CA LYS A 487 -19.40 -6.87 -0.16
C LYS A 487 -18.95 -8.28 -0.49
N PHE A 488 -18.20 -8.42 -1.59
CA PHE A 488 -17.57 -9.67 -1.97
C PHE A 488 -16.18 -9.42 -2.59
N TYR A 489 -15.39 -10.48 -2.62
CA TYR A 489 -14.00 -10.45 -3.05
C TYR A 489 -13.78 -11.43 -4.19
N LEU A 490 -13.11 -10.96 -5.24
CA LEU A 490 -12.58 -11.82 -6.29
C LEU A 490 -11.06 -11.83 -6.19
N VAL A 491 -10.49 -13.03 -6.09
CA VAL A 491 -9.04 -13.22 -5.97
C VAL A 491 -8.46 -13.56 -7.33
N GLY A 492 -7.37 -12.89 -7.66
CA GLY A 492 -6.50 -13.15 -8.81
C GLY A 492 -5.06 -13.34 -8.37
N GLN A 493 -4.22 -13.82 -9.27
CA GLN A 493 -2.79 -13.96 -9.04
C GLN A 493 -2.02 -13.28 -10.18
N LEU A 494 -1.14 -12.36 -9.81
CA LEU A 494 -0.18 -11.76 -10.71
C LEU A 494 0.99 -12.73 -10.83
N LYS A 495 1.14 -13.35 -11.99
CA LYS A 495 2.15 -14.38 -12.23
C LYS A 495 3.44 -13.76 -12.72
N SER A 496 4.52 -14.02 -12.00
CA SER A 496 5.86 -13.56 -12.37
C SER A 496 6.34 -14.18 -13.68
N SER A 497 5.80 -15.32 -14.10
CA SER A 497 6.10 -15.97 -15.38
C SER A 497 5.36 -15.39 -16.60
N ALA A 498 4.37 -14.52 -16.39
CA ALA A 498 3.71 -13.79 -17.48
C ALA A 498 4.55 -12.62 -18.00
N ALA A 499 5.62 -12.29 -17.26
CA ALA A 499 6.69 -11.39 -17.68
C ALA A 499 7.42 -11.89 -18.92
N THR A 500 7.76 -10.96 -19.82
CA THR A 500 8.52 -11.27 -21.03
C THR A 500 10.03 -11.33 -20.79
N GLU A 501 10.56 -10.80 -19.67
CA GLU A 501 11.98 -10.93 -19.32
C GLU A 501 12.25 -11.93 -18.17
N THR A 502 13.50 -12.42 -18.12
CA THR A 502 13.91 -13.46 -17.17
C THR A 502 14.22 -12.85 -15.79
N GLY A 503 13.59 -13.35 -14.71
CA GLY A 503 13.89 -12.92 -13.33
C GLY A 503 13.04 -11.76 -12.79
N GLU A 504 11.92 -11.45 -13.45
CA GLU A 504 11.08 -10.31 -13.11
C GLU A 504 10.40 -10.41 -11.73
N LYS A 505 10.13 -9.21 -11.21
CA LYS A 505 9.48 -8.94 -9.92
C LYS A 505 8.12 -8.35 -10.21
N ILE A 506 7.08 -8.78 -9.50
CA ILE A 506 5.72 -8.26 -9.75
C ILE A 506 5.60 -6.76 -9.49
N PHE A 507 6.30 -6.26 -8.49
CA PHE A 507 6.53 -4.84 -8.32
C PHE A 507 8.03 -4.63 -8.36
N LYS A 508 8.48 -3.66 -9.16
CA LYS A 508 9.88 -3.25 -9.28
C LYS A 508 9.94 -1.74 -9.06
N GLN A 509 10.95 -1.29 -8.31
CA GLN A 509 11.19 0.14 -8.07
C GLN A 509 11.22 0.91 -9.39
N ASP A 510 10.50 2.05 -9.48
CA ASP A 510 10.45 2.92 -10.67
C ASP A 510 9.63 2.38 -11.87
N TYR A 511 9.08 1.16 -11.80
CA TYR A 511 8.31 0.55 -12.91
C TYR A 511 6.81 0.62 -12.72
N ASN A 512 6.07 0.47 -13.82
CA ASN A 512 4.62 0.31 -13.84
C ASN A 512 4.17 -1.07 -14.29
N THR A 513 3.61 -1.83 -13.36
CA THR A 513 2.82 -3.04 -13.62
C THR A 513 1.40 -2.65 -14.01
N ILE A 514 0.90 -3.04 -15.17
CA ILE A 514 -0.51 -2.85 -15.54
C ILE A 514 -1.22 -4.20 -15.43
N ALA A 515 -2.24 -4.27 -14.58
CA ALA A 515 -3.08 -5.45 -14.39
C ALA A 515 -4.50 -5.19 -14.89
N LYS A 516 -4.88 -5.94 -15.93
CA LYS A 516 -6.21 -5.93 -16.52
C LYS A 516 -6.96 -7.18 -16.10
N PHE A 517 -7.94 -7.01 -15.21
CA PHE A 517 -8.72 -8.11 -14.67
C PHE A 517 -10.03 -8.31 -15.43
N ASN A 518 -10.20 -9.49 -16.03
CA ASN A 518 -11.43 -9.87 -16.72
C ASN A 518 -12.16 -10.94 -15.91
N ILE A 519 -13.34 -10.57 -15.39
CA ILE A 519 -14.21 -11.42 -14.58
C ILE A 519 -15.14 -12.20 -15.51
N THR A 520 -15.07 -13.52 -15.48
CA THR A 520 -15.85 -14.40 -16.36
C THR A 520 -17.00 -15.11 -15.65
N ASN A 521 -16.92 -15.22 -14.32
CA ASN A 521 -17.92 -15.86 -13.47
C ASN A 521 -17.78 -15.35 -12.03
N LEU A 522 -18.77 -15.67 -11.19
CA LEU A 522 -18.81 -15.34 -9.76
C LEU A 522 -18.69 -16.59 -8.87
N LYS A 523 -18.36 -17.75 -9.44
CA LYS A 523 -18.32 -19.03 -8.71
C LYS A 523 -17.27 -19.05 -7.59
N SER A 524 -16.22 -18.26 -7.74
CA SER A 524 -15.14 -18.09 -6.75
C SER A 524 -15.21 -16.75 -6.01
N ALA A 525 -16.36 -16.08 -6.00
CA ALA A 525 -16.56 -14.88 -5.19
C ALA A 525 -16.59 -15.25 -3.71
N TYR A 526 -15.77 -14.59 -2.90
CA TYR A 526 -15.72 -14.80 -1.46
C TYR A 526 -16.55 -13.74 -0.73
N ASN A 527 -17.30 -14.16 0.29
CA ASN A 527 -18.03 -13.27 1.20
C ASN A 527 -17.16 -12.78 2.38
N GLY A 528 -16.12 -13.53 2.75
CA GLY A 528 -15.03 -13.13 3.65
C GLY A 528 -13.69 -13.19 2.92
N LEU A 529 -12.79 -12.24 3.17
CA LEU A 529 -11.53 -12.15 2.45
C LEU A 529 -10.58 -13.28 2.90
N PRO A 530 -10.14 -14.16 2.00
CA PRO A 530 -9.19 -15.18 2.36
C PRO A 530 -7.78 -14.59 2.56
N ASP A 531 -6.93 -15.26 3.33
CA ASP A 531 -5.54 -14.85 3.50
C ASP A 531 -4.77 -14.94 2.18
N LEU A 532 -4.39 -13.78 1.63
CA LEU A 532 -3.68 -13.66 0.36
C LEU A 532 -2.25 -14.22 0.39
N ARG A 533 -1.77 -14.67 1.56
CA ARG A 533 -0.44 -15.29 1.73
C ARG A 533 -0.44 -16.80 1.45
N THR A 534 -1.61 -17.39 1.21
CA THR A 534 -1.77 -18.84 1.13
C THR A 534 -1.83 -19.38 -0.30
N PRO A 535 -1.36 -20.61 -0.54
CA PRO A 535 -1.31 -21.20 -1.88
C PRO A 535 -2.63 -21.86 -2.34
N SER A 536 -3.63 -22.04 -1.46
CA SER A 536 -4.87 -22.78 -1.75
C SER A 536 -6.06 -21.91 -2.16
N LEU A 537 -5.81 -20.68 -2.63
CA LEU A 537 -6.85 -19.75 -3.06
C LEU A 537 -7.50 -20.21 -4.37
N GLN A 538 -8.83 -20.09 -4.47
CA GLN A 538 -9.53 -20.26 -5.74
C GLN A 538 -9.57 -18.93 -6.48
N LEU A 539 -9.17 -18.94 -7.74
CA LEU A 539 -9.06 -17.75 -8.56
C LEU A 539 -10.36 -17.50 -9.31
N GLY A 540 -10.92 -16.30 -9.15
CA GLY A 540 -12.15 -15.85 -9.80
C GLY A 540 -11.91 -14.91 -11.00
N MET A 541 -10.65 -14.61 -11.32
CA MET A 541 -10.27 -13.61 -12.33
C MET A 541 -9.18 -14.15 -13.26
N SER A 542 -9.26 -13.79 -14.54
CA SER A 542 -8.10 -13.87 -15.45
C SER A 542 -7.37 -12.53 -15.46
N VAL A 543 -6.05 -12.56 -15.46
CA VAL A 543 -5.19 -11.37 -15.40
C VAL A 543 -4.31 -11.32 -16.65
N ASP A 544 -4.37 -10.20 -17.35
CA ASP A 544 -3.40 -9.83 -18.39
C ASP A 544 -2.44 -8.78 -17.81
N LEU A 545 -1.13 -9.05 -17.87
CA LEU A 545 -0.08 -8.27 -17.23
C LEU A 545 0.82 -7.65 -18.30
N ASN A 546 0.87 -6.32 -18.35
CA ASN A 546 1.83 -5.57 -19.17
C ASN A 546 2.79 -4.79 -18.26
N TRP A 547 4.08 -4.91 -18.52
CA TRP A 547 5.14 -4.15 -17.86
C TRP A 547 5.50 -2.95 -18.71
N GLU A 548 5.44 -1.74 -18.16
CA GLU A 548 5.93 -0.55 -18.84
C GLU A 548 7.13 0.01 -18.08
N GLU A 549 8.27 -0.02 -18.76
CA GLU A 549 9.43 0.84 -18.47
C GLU A 549 9.12 2.24 -19.01
N GLY A 550 9.79 3.27 -18.51
CA GLY A 550 9.94 4.49 -19.30
C GLY A 550 10.65 4.17 -20.61
N HIS A 551 9.90 3.74 -21.64
CA HIS A 551 10.04 3.89 -23.10
C HIS A 551 9.05 2.94 -23.83
N THR A 552 8.51 3.41 -24.95
CA THR A 552 7.43 2.79 -25.75
C THR A 552 7.93 1.62 -26.60
N PHE A 553 7.13 0.57 -26.73
CA PHE A 553 7.32 -0.48 -27.74
C PHE A 553 6.07 -0.60 -28.61
N ASP A 554 6.20 -0.33 -29.91
CA ASP A 554 5.21 -0.72 -30.91
C ASP A 554 5.34 -2.22 -31.15
N VAL A 555 4.24 -2.95 -30.93
CA VAL A 555 4.11 -4.32 -31.40
C VAL A 555 2.92 -4.36 -32.35
N ASP A 556 3.21 -4.49 -33.63
CA ASP A 556 2.21 -4.91 -34.61
C ASP A 556 1.78 -6.35 -34.28
N ILE A 557 0.48 -6.52 -34.00
CA ILE A 557 -0.12 -7.83 -33.78
C ILE A 557 -0.85 -8.23 -35.07
N GLN A 558 -0.56 -9.43 -35.56
CA GLN A 558 -1.39 -10.14 -36.55
C GLN A 558 -2.37 -11.07 -35.84
#